data_AF-A0A9X1BQP2-F1
#
_entry.id   AF-A0A9X1BQP2-F1
#
_cell.length_a   1.000
_cell.length_b   1.000
_cell.length_c   1.000
_cell.angle_alpha   90.00
_cell.angle_beta   90.00
_cell.angle_gamma   90.00
#
_symmetry.space_group_name_H-M   'P 1'
#
loop_
_entity.id
_entity.type
_entity.pdbx_description
1 polymer ?
#
loop_
_entity_poly.entity_id
_entity_poly.type
_entity_poly.pdbx_seq_one_letter_code
_entity_poly.pdbx_strand_id
1 'polypeptide(L)'
;MDATDPELHAQLDALAEALRARGLRLATAESCTGGLIAAACTARPGSSHWFERGFVSYSNAAKTELLGVPAGLIEAEGAVSEPVARAMAEGALRHSAADLALAVTGIAGPGGARPGKPVGTVWLAWAWHRAGVPCSEALHLQWPGDRRAVREATLHEALARALGWALAQPLPAGKAPAAATCAEPNPGDTATAAAAAALTAPVALLAGRFTPAEQAFWAEALQAELATLDPPWRLVSEPAQGPAEAIRLAFVANPPPGALAGLPALAAVQSLWAGVDRLLADPSLPADLPLARMVDPAMSAAMAETAVWAVLALQRGFFDYAAQQRAALWNPLPQRRADETTVLLLGLGQMGAAVARALAPLGHRLLGWRRSAEAPRPAGLPPSLRLLPGEAGLRASLAEADLVINLLPLTPATQGFFDAARLAQMRPGAALIHLARGAQVVEPDLLAALDTGRLRHAVLDVFATEPLPAGHPFWRHPRVTVLPHAAALTDPRSAARIAAANAQALTEGRPLAHRVDRLRGY
;
A
#
# COMPACT_ATOMS: atom_id res chain seq x y z
N MET A 1 -16.65 28.63 -10.96
CA MET A 1 -17.28 28.56 -12.29
C MET A 1 -18.51 29.44 -12.24
N ASP A 2 -18.70 30.27 -13.25
CA ASP A 2 -19.90 31.09 -13.35
C ASP A 2 -21.10 30.15 -13.54
N ALA A 3 -22.13 30.30 -12.71
CA ALA A 3 -23.26 29.37 -12.65
C ALA A 3 -24.22 29.52 -13.85
N THR A 4 -23.78 30.13 -14.94
CA THR A 4 -24.61 30.74 -15.97
C THR A 4 -24.29 30.32 -17.40
N ASP A 5 -23.31 29.44 -17.64
CA ASP A 5 -22.98 28.94 -18.97
C ASP A 5 -23.92 27.78 -19.40
N PRO A 6 -24.92 28.02 -20.26
CA PRO A 6 -25.90 27.01 -20.62
C PRO A 6 -25.31 25.96 -21.57
N GLU A 7 -24.30 26.32 -22.36
CA GLU A 7 -23.65 25.44 -23.31
C GLU A 7 -22.80 24.41 -22.57
N LEU A 8 -22.02 24.84 -21.58
CA LEU A 8 -21.25 23.94 -20.71
C LEU A 8 -22.17 22.94 -19.99
N HIS A 9 -23.30 23.42 -19.45
CA HIS A 9 -24.28 22.54 -18.80
C HIS A 9 -24.85 21.49 -19.76
N ALA A 10 -25.22 21.89 -20.98
CA ALA A 10 -25.73 20.95 -21.98
C ALA A 10 -24.69 19.89 -22.39
N GLN A 11 -23.42 20.29 -22.56
CA GLN A 11 -22.32 19.37 -22.85
C GLN A 11 -22.10 18.36 -21.72
N LEU A 12 -22.11 18.83 -20.47
CA LEU A 12 -21.94 17.98 -19.30
C LEU A 12 -23.10 17.00 -19.12
N ASP A 13 -24.34 17.44 -19.36
CA ASP A 13 -25.51 16.58 -19.25
C ASP A 13 -25.51 15.49 -20.32
N ALA A 14 -25.21 15.85 -21.58
CA ALA A 14 -25.07 14.89 -22.66
C ALA A 14 -23.95 13.87 -22.39
N LEU A 15 -22.81 14.32 -21.87
CA LEU A 15 -21.69 13.45 -21.52
C LEU A 15 -22.06 12.50 -20.36
N ALA A 16 -22.69 13.03 -19.31
CA ALA A 16 -23.15 12.25 -18.18
C ALA A 16 -24.15 11.17 -18.60
N GLU A 17 -25.11 11.53 -19.45
CA GLU A 17 -26.11 10.61 -19.99
C GLU A 17 -25.44 9.53 -20.85
N ALA A 18 -24.56 9.91 -21.78
CA ALA A 18 -23.87 8.97 -22.67
C ALA A 18 -23.00 7.96 -21.91
N LEU A 19 -22.29 8.40 -20.87
CA LEU A 19 -21.47 7.55 -20.03
C LEU A 19 -22.31 6.64 -19.14
N ARG A 20 -23.34 7.18 -18.46
CA ARG A 20 -24.25 6.39 -17.61
C ARG A 20 -24.99 5.32 -18.39
N ALA A 21 -25.54 5.67 -19.56
CA ALA A 21 -26.26 4.74 -20.42
C ALA A 21 -25.40 3.54 -20.85
N ARG A 22 -24.06 3.71 -20.84
CA ARG A 22 -23.08 2.70 -21.22
C ARG A 22 -22.33 2.10 -20.03
N GLY A 23 -22.63 2.51 -18.80
CA GLY A 23 -21.90 2.09 -17.61
C GLY A 23 -20.42 2.49 -17.61
N LEU A 24 -20.04 3.51 -18.38
CA LEU A 24 -18.66 3.97 -18.51
C LEU A 24 -18.33 5.04 -17.46
N ARG A 25 -17.06 5.07 -17.07
CA ARG A 25 -16.53 6.05 -16.11
C ARG A 25 -15.41 6.89 -16.74
N LEU A 26 -15.37 8.17 -16.40
CA LEU A 26 -14.39 9.16 -16.88
C LEU A 26 -13.38 9.51 -15.80
N ALA A 27 -12.10 9.57 -16.15
CA ALA A 27 -11.05 10.22 -15.35
C ALA A 27 -10.43 11.41 -16.08
N THR A 28 -9.91 12.40 -15.34
CA THR A 28 -9.20 13.54 -15.92
C THR A 28 -7.75 13.64 -15.42
N ALA A 29 -6.83 14.11 -16.26
CA ALA A 29 -5.46 14.49 -15.91
C ALA A 29 -5.16 15.92 -16.35
N GLU A 30 -5.05 16.83 -15.38
CA GLU A 30 -5.13 18.26 -15.62
C GLU A 30 -3.85 18.99 -15.23
N SER A 31 -3.22 19.61 -16.23
CA SER A 31 -2.13 20.57 -16.04
C SER A 31 -2.68 22.00 -16.14
N CYS A 32 -2.71 22.62 -17.32
CA CYS A 32 -3.01 24.06 -17.45
C CYS A 32 -4.43 24.47 -17.04
N THR A 33 -5.38 23.53 -17.00
CA THR A 33 -6.74 23.74 -16.48
C THR A 33 -6.81 23.66 -14.95
N GLY A 34 -5.85 23.00 -14.30
CA GLY A 34 -5.71 22.97 -12.83
C GLY A 34 -6.90 22.37 -12.09
N GLY A 35 -7.53 21.33 -12.64
CA GLY A 35 -8.70 20.68 -12.02
C GLY A 35 -10.05 21.28 -12.44
N LEU A 36 -10.07 22.22 -13.38
CA LEU A 36 -11.30 22.85 -13.86
C LEU A 36 -12.27 21.86 -14.51
N ILE A 37 -11.76 20.86 -15.24
CA ILE A 37 -12.60 19.84 -15.91
C ILE A 37 -13.22 18.91 -14.87
N ALA A 38 -12.42 18.42 -13.92
CA ALA A 38 -12.91 17.63 -12.79
C ALA A 38 -13.97 18.40 -11.98
N ALA A 39 -13.70 19.68 -11.70
CA ALA A 39 -14.65 20.52 -10.98
C ALA A 39 -15.97 20.69 -11.75
N ALA A 40 -15.91 20.88 -13.08
CA ALA A 40 -17.11 20.99 -13.92
C ALA A 40 -17.94 19.69 -13.92
N CYS A 41 -17.29 18.53 -14.07
CA CYS A 41 -17.95 17.23 -13.99
C CYS A 41 -18.60 17.00 -12.62
N THR A 42 -17.87 17.29 -11.54
CA THR A 42 -18.32 17.02 -10.16
C THR A 42 -19.35 18.01 -9.63
N ALA A 43 -19.48 19.19 -10.25
CA ALA A 43 -20.54 20.14 -9.95
C ALA A 43 -21.94 19.61 -10.33
N ARG A 44 -22.04 18.56 -11.16
CA ARG A 44 -23.32 17.93 -11.52
C ARG A 44 -23.78 16.92 -10.46
N PRO A 45 -25.03 16.99 -9.98
CA PRO A 45 -25.60 15.95 -9.13
C PRO A 45 -25.51 14.54 -9.74
N GLY A 46 -25.11 13.58 -8.91
CA GLY A 46 -24.91 12.19 -9.32
C GLY A 46 -23.67 11.95 -10.19
N SER A 47 -22.74 12.90 -10.26
CA SER A 47 -21.44 12.73 -10.93
C SER A 47 -20.69 11.48 -10.45
N SER A 48 -20.89 11.03 -9.22
CA SER A 48 -20.36 9.78 -8.67
C SER A 48 -20.65 8.51 -9.49
N HIS A 49 -21.67 8.53 -10.35
CA HIS A 49 -22.02 7.39 -11.19
C HIS A 49 -21.18 7.27 -12.47
N TRP A 50 -20.54 8.35 -12.93
CA TRP A 50 -19.85 8.39 -14.23
C TRP A 50 -18.51 9.13 -14.21
N PHE A 51 -18.23 9.93 -13.19
CA PHE A 51 -16.93 10.54 -12.95
C PHE A 51 -16.19 9.74 -11.88
N GLU A 52 -15.00 9.25 -12.20
CA GLU A 52 -14.23 8.36 -11.33
C GLU A 52 -13.25 9.14 -10.46
N ARG A 53 -12.31 9.87 -11.07
CA ARG A 53 -11.34 10.73 -10.37
C ARG A 53 -10.74 11.79 -11.28
N GLY A 54 -10.09 12.79 -10.66
CA GLY A 54 -9.24 13.75 -11.35
C GLY A 54 -7.81 13.72 -10.77
N PHE A 55 -6.82 13.82 -11.65
CA PHE A 55 -5.42 14.03 -11.32
C PHE A 55 -5.04 15.46 -11.65
N VAL A 56 -4.54 16.23 -10.69
CA VAL A 56 -3.98 17.57 -10.96
C VAL A 56 -2.46 17.45 -11.03
N SER A 57 -1.93 17.22 -12.23
CA SER A 57 -0.51 16.94 -12.49
C SER A 57 0.21 18.16 -13.08
N TYR A 58 0.21 19.27 -12.34
CA TYR A 58 0.66 20.57 -12.85
C TYR A 58 2.19 20.62 -13.08
N SER A 59 2.99 20.10 -12.14
CA SER A 59 4.46 20.03 -12.26
C SER A 59 4.91 18.83 -13.09
N ASN A 60 6.14 18.86 -13.61
CA ASN A 60 6.72 17.72 -14.31
C ASN A 60 6.85 16.50 -13.39
N ALA A 61 7.29 16.71 -12.15
CA ALA A 61 7.34 15.66 -11.13
C ALA A 61 5.96 15.02 -10.89
N ALA A 62 4.89 15.82 -10.79
CA ALA A 62 3.54 15.30 -10.61
C ALA A 62 3.04 14.49 -11.82
N LYS A 63 3.44 14.83 -13.05
CA LYS A 63 3.15 14.01 -14.24
C LYS A 63 3.82 12.64 -14.15
N THR A 64 5.05 12.57 -13.64
CA THR A 64 5.75 11.30 -13.43
C THR A 64 5.16 10.52 -12.26
N GLU A 65 4.97 11.14 -11.11
CA GLU A 65 4.54 10.46 -9.87
C GLU A 65 3.09 9.97 -9.93
N LEU A 66 2.17 10.79 -10.48
CA LEU A 66 0.74 10.48 -10.44
C LEU A 66 0.27 9.69 -11.67
N LEU A 67 0.91 9.91 -12.82
CA LEU A 67 0.45 9.39 -14.11
C LEU A 67 1.47 8.44 -14.77
N GLY A 68 2.66 8.29 -14.18
CA GLY A 68 3.72 7.44 -14.73
C GLY A 68 4.31 7.98 -16.03
N VAL A 69 4.20 9.29 -16.31
CA VAL A 69 4.82 9.88 -17.51
C VAL A 69 6.35 9.82 -17.37
N PRO A 70 7.09 9.16 -18.28
CA PRO A 70 8.53 9.04 -18.16
C PRO A 70 9.21 10.41 -18.12
N ALA A 71 10.09 10.63 -17.13
CA ALA A 71 10.80 11.90 -16.99
C ALA A 71 11.62 12.26 -18.25
N GLY A 72 12.30 11.26 -18.85
CA GLY A 72 13.04 11.44 -20.10
C GLY A 72 12.18 11.85 -21.30
N LEU A 73 10.89 11.48 -21.33
CA LEU A 73 9.95 11.93 -22.37
C LEU A 73 9.64 13.42 -22.22
N ILE A 74 9.46 13.87 -20.97
CA ILE A 74 9.22 15.29 -20.67
C ILE A 74 10.46 16.13 -20.96
N GLU A 75 11.65 15.61 -20.69
CA GLU A 75 12.93 16.26 -21.00
C GLU A 75 13.15 16.40 -22.51
N ALA A 76 12.85 15.35 -23.29
CA ALA A 76 13.03 15.35 -24.74
C ALA A 76 12.00 16.21 -25.48
N GLU A 77 10.71 16.04 -25.17
CA GLU A 77 9.61 16.63 -25.95
C GLU A 77 9.05 17.94 -25.34
N GLY A 78 9.38 18.18 -24.06
CA GLY A 78 8.78 19.21 -23.24
C GLY A 78 7.38 18.83 -22.74
N ALA A 79 7.00 19.37 -21.58
CA ALA A 79 5.73 19.05 -20.92
C ALA A 79 4.46 19.42 -21.72
N VAL A 80 4.59 20.30 -22.72
CA VAL A 80 3.50 20.71 -23.62
C VAL A 80 3.81 20.17 -25.01
N SER A 81 3.42 18.93 -25.25
CA SER A 81 3.68 18.16 -26.46
C SER A 81 2.67 17.03 -26.61
N GLU A 82 2.52 16.51 -27.83
CA GLU A 82 1.67 15.34 -28.10
C GLU A 82 2.04 14.12 -27.24
N PRO A 83 3.32 13.68 -27.20
CA PRO A 83 3.67 12.44 -26.52
C PRO A 83 3.42 12.52 -25.01
N VAL A 84 3.65 13.70 -24.41
CA VAL A 84 3.35 13.92 -23.00
C VAL A 84 1.85 13.94 -22.73
N ALA A 85 1.05 14.58 -23.59
CA ALA A 85 -0.41 14.58 -23.44
C ALA A 85 -0.99 13.16 -23.52
N ARG A 86 -0.56 12.35 -24.49
CA ARG A 86 -0.95 10.93 -24.61
C ARG A 86 -0.54 10.11 -23.39
N ALA A 87 0.72 10.24 -22.96
CA ALA A 87 1.22 9.55 -21.78
C ALA A 87 0.44 9.94 -20.52
N MET A 88 0.03 11.20 -20.39
CA MET A 88 -0.85 11.65 -19.30
C MET A 88 -2.24 11.00 -19.37
N ALA A 89 -2.88 10.94 -20.54
CA ALA A 89 -4.21 10.33 -20.69
C ALA A 89 -4.18 8.83 -20.42
N GLU A 90 -3.21 8.13 -20.98
CA GLU A 90 -3.02 6.69 -20.77
C GLU A 90 -2.63 6.40 -19.31
N GLY A 91 -1.80 7.27 -18.71
CA GLY A 91 -1.48 7.22 -17.28
C GLY A 91 -2.72 7.35 -16.41
N ALA A 92 -3.58 8.34 -16.71
CA ALA A 92 -4.82 8.52 -15.99
C ALA A 92 -5.74 7.30 -16.12
N LEU A 93 -5.81 6.68 -17.31
CA LEU A 93 -6.56 5.45 -17.53
C LEU A 93 -5.97 4.27 -16.75
N ARG A 94 -4.64 4.10 -16.74
CA ARG A 94 -3.94 3.05 -15.99
C ARG A 94 -4.08 3.20 -14.47
N HIS A 95 -4.12 4.42 -13.97
CA HIS A 95 -4.14 4.72 -12.53
C HIS A 95 -5.54 5.01 -11.98
N SER A 96 -6.60 4.71 -12.74
CA SER A 96 -7.99 4.88 -12.35
C SER A 96 -8.85 3.65 -12.66
N ALA A 97 -10.08 3.64 -12.15
CA ALA A 97 -11.10 2.68 -12.58
C ALA A 97 -11.97 3.25 -13.72
N ALA A 98 -11.46 4.22 -14.48
CA ALA A 98 -12.16 4.81 -15.61
C ALA A 98 -12.03 3.97 -16.88
N ASP A 99 -13.02 4.08 -17.76
CA ASP A 99 -13.03 3.46 -19.08
C ASP A 99 -12.58 4.45 -20.17
N LEU A 100 -12.74 5.74 -19.89
CA LEU A 100 -12.27 6.86 -20.69
C LEU A 100 -11.43 7.78 -19.80
N ALA A 101 -10.28 8.22 -20.29
CA ALA A 101 -9.47 9.23 -19.64
C ALA A 101 -9.24 10.41 -20.58
N LEU A 102 -9.24 11.61 -20.01
CA LEU A 102 -8.98 12.87 -20.70
C LEU A 102 -7.81 13.57 -20.03
N ALA A 103 -6.80 13.97 -20.80
CA ALA A 103 -5.66 14.71 -20.29
C ALA A 103 -5.48 16.04 -21.01
N VAL A 104 -4.90 17.00 -20.28
CA VAL A 104 -4.61 18.33 -20.80
C VAL A 104 -3.26 18.87 -20.29
N THR A 105 -2.46 19.36 -21.23
CA THR A 105 -1.23 20.12 -20.96
C THR A 105 -1.14 21.33 -21.89
N GLY A 106 -0.60 22.45 -21.42
CA GLY A 106 -0.62 23.68 -22.21
C GLY A 106 -0.02 24.89 -21.52
N ILE A 107 0.05 25.99 -22.27
CA ILE A 107 0.58 27.28 -21.84
C ILE A 107 -0.60 28.26 -21.76
N ALA A 108 -1.28 28.31 -20.63
CA ALA A 108 -2.44 29.20 -20.48
C ALA A 108 -2.06 30.67 -20.20
N GLY A 109 -0.85 30.99 -19.72
CA GLY A 109 -0.49 32.36 -19.34
C GLY A 109 0.92 32.79 -19.78
N PRO A 110 1.23 34.09 -19.69
CA PRO A 110 2.38 34.72 -20.35
C PRO A 110 3.74 34.19 -19.88
N GLY A 111 3.86 33.74 -18.64
CA GLY A 111 5.14 33.24 -18.09
C GLY A 111 5.63 31.90 -18.63
N GLY A 112 4.86 31.21 -19.50
CA GLY A 112 5.21 29.88 -20.01
C GLY A 112 5.59 29.82 -21.50
N ALA A 113 5.48 30.94 -22.23
CA ALA A 113 5.75 30.98 -23.67
C ALA A 113 7.23 30.71 -23.98
N ARG A 114 7.49 29.95 -25.04
CA ARG A 114 8.85 29.67 -25.55
C ARG A 114 8.86 29.82 -27.08
N PRO A 115 10.04 29.99 -27.70
CA PRO A 115 10.15 29.96 -29.16
C PRO A 115 9.46 28.72 -29.75
N GLY A 116 8.50 28.92 -30.65
CA GLY A 116 7.70 27.86 -31.26
C GLY A 116 6.50 27.33 -30.46
N LYS A 117 6.27 27.79 -29.22
CA LYS A 117 5.11 27.41 -28.38
C LYS A 117 4.54 28.66 -27.67
N PRO A 118 3.70 29.48 -28.34
CA PRO A 118 3.16 30.71 -27.76
C PRO A 118 2.13 30.44 -26.64
N VAL A 119 1.72 31.50 -25.93
CA VAL A 119 0.56 31.42 -25.03
C VAL A 119 -0.66 30.96 -25.82
N GLY A 120 -1.46 30.09 -25.23
CA GLY A 120 -2.62 29.48 -25.88
C GLY A 120 -2.35 28.12 -26.52
N THR A 121 -1.09 27.67 -26.59
CA THR A 121 -0.75 26.31 -27.03
C THR A 121 -1.27 25.29 -26.02
N VAL A 122 -2.15 24.40 -26.46
CA VAL A 122 -2.76 23.34 -25.65
C VAL A 122 -2.71 22.02 -26.40
N TRP A 123 -2.37 20.96 -25.67
CA TRP A 123 -2.55 19.59 -26.10
C TRP A 123 -3.59 18.92 -25.22
N LEU A 124 -4.62 18.40 -25.88
CA LEU A 124 -5.58 17.48 -25.28
C LEU A 124 -5.26 16.07 -25.74
N ALA A 125 -5.53 15.09 -24.88
CA ALA A 125 -5.48 13.69 -25.26
C ALA A 125 -6.60 12.91 -24.58
N TRP A 126 -7.08 11.88 -25.26
CA TRP A 126 -8.05 10.95 -24.73
C TRP A 126 -7.50 9.54 -24.84
N ALA A 127 -7.74 8.72 -23.84
CA ALA A 127 -7.35 7.32 -23.83
C ALA A 127 -8.53 6.44 -23.42
N TRP A 128 -8.68 5.29 -24.07
CA TRP A 128 -9.73 4.31 -23.79
C TRP A 128 -9.22 2.91 -24.15
N HIS A 129 -9.99 1.87 -23.80
CA HIS A 129 -9.72 0.50 -24.24
C HIS A 129 -10.67 0.09 -25.36
N ARG A 130 -10.17 -0.36 -26.51
CA ARG A 130 -10.98 -0.98 -27.57
C ARG A 130 -10.67 -2.48 -27.60
N ALA A 131 -11.64 -3.33 -27.25
CA ALA A 131 -11.45 -4.78 -27.17
C ALA A 131 -10.20 -5.20 -26.34
N GLY A 132 -9.97 -4.54 -25.20
CA GLY A 132 -8.80 -4.78 -24.34
C GLY A 132 -7.50 -4.13 -24.80
N VAL A 133 -7.45 -3.51 -25.98
CA VAL A 133 -6.28 -2.79 -26.49
C VAL A 133 -6.35 -1.32 -26.10
N PRO A 134 -5.32 -0.76 -25.44
CA PRO A 134 -5.28 0.67 -25.14
C PRO A 134 -5.18 1.46 -26.44
N CYS A 135 -6.06 2.45 -26.58
CA CYS A 135 -6.09 3.40 -27.67
C CYS A 135 -5.96 4.80 -27.09
N SER A 136 -5.28 5.68 -27.81
CA SER A 136 -5.26 7.10 -27.48
C SER A 136 -5.37 7.96 -28.74
N GLU A 137 -5.94 9.15 -28.59
CA GLU A 137 -5.81 10.23 -29.57
C GLU A 137 -5.33 11.50 -28.87
N ALA A 138 -4.76 12.42 -29.64
CA ALA A 138 -4.35 13.72 -29.15
C ALA A 138 -4.69 14.80 -30.16
N LEU A 139 -4.96 16.00 -29.66
CA LEU A 139 -5.34 17.17 -30.43
C LEU A 139 -4.52 18.37 -29.99
N HIS A 140 -3.90 19.03 -30.98
CA HIS A 140 -3.21 20.30 -30.79
C HIS A 140 -4.15 21.45 -31.03
N LEU A 141 -4.18 22.41 -30.10
CA LEU A 141 -5.01 23.60 -30.16
C LEU A 141 -4.18 24.83 -29.87
N GLN A 142 -4.60 25.95 -30.46
CA GLN A 142 -4.02 27.25 -30.24
C GLN A 142 -5.15 28.25 -30.00
N TRP A 143 -5.37 28.60 -28.73
CA TRP A 143 -6.45 29.51 -28.34
C TRP A 143 -5.94 30.94 -28.17
N PRO A 144 -6.63 31.95 -28.72
CA PRO A 144 -6.35 33.35 -28.39
C PRO A 144 -6.87 33.70 -26.99
N GLY A 145 -6.40 34.81 -26.43
CA GLY A 145 -6.93 35.37 -25.19
C GLY A 145 -6.03 35.17 -23.97
N ASP A 146 -6.57 35.53 -22.81
CA ASP A 146 -5.87 35.45 -21.54
C ASP A 146 -5.96 34.05 -20.90
N ARG A 147 -5.35 33.89 -19.72
CA ARG A 147 -5.33 32.61 -19.00
C ARG A 147 -6.72 32.04 -18.72
N ARG A 148 -7.70 32.90 -18.46
CA ARG A 148 -9.06 32.45 -18.17
C ARG A 148 -9.70 31.94 -19.46
N ALA A 149 -9.66 32.73 -20.53
CA ALA A 149 -10.21 32.39 -21.82
C ALA A 149 -9.64 31.08 -22.38
N VAL A 150 -8.32 30.89 -22.31
CA VAL A 150 -7.66 29.65 -22.77
C VAL A 150 -8.14 28.43 -21.97
N ARG A 151 -8.31 28.56 -20.64
CA ARG A 151 -8.77 27.45 -19.79
C ARG A 151 -10.25 27.11 -20.02
N GLU A 152 -11.09 28.11 -20.22
CA GLU A 152 -12.51 27.94 -20.52
C GLU A 152 -12.70 27.30 -21.91
N ALA A 153 -12.06 27.82 -22.96
CA ALA A 153 -12.11 27.21 -24.29
C ALA A 153 -11.60 25.75 -24.29
N THR A 154 -10.53 25.48 -23.53
CA THR A 154 -10.01 24.12 -23.36
C THR A 154 -11.01 23.19 -22.67
N LEU A 155 -11.75 23.68 -21.66
CA LEU A 155 -12.79 22.89 -20.98
C LEU A 155 -13.87 22.43 -21.96
N HIS A 156 -14.43 23.35 -22.76
CA HIS A 156 -15.49 23.03 -23.72
C HIS A 156 -15.03 22.00 -24.76
N GLU A 157 -13.87 22.23 -25.38
CA GLU A 157 -13.33 21.31 -26.39
C GLU A 157 -13.06 19.93 -25.78
N ALA A 158 -12.52 19.90 -24.55
CA ALA A 158 -12.20 18.67 -23.85
C ALA A 158 -13.45 17.79 -23.61
N LEU A 159 -14.56 18.41 -23.19
CA LEU A 159 -15.83 17.74 -22.92
C LEU A 159 -16.57 17.35 -24.21
N ALA A 160 -16.61 18.24 -25.21
CA ALA A 160 -17.26 17.98 -26.50
C ALA A 160 -16.66 16.75 -27.20
N ARG A 161 -15.33 16.63 -27.21
CA ARG A 161 -14.65 15.48 -27.80
C ARG A 161 -14.82 14.21 -26.97
N ALA A 162 -14.81 14.31 -25.64
CA ALA A 162 -15.10 13.17 -24.76
C ALA A 162 -16.52 12.61 -24.99
N LEU A 163 -17.50 13.48 -25.23
CA LEU A 163 -18.86 13.08 -25.61
C LEU A 163 -18.86 12.33 -26.95
N GLY A 164 -18.12 12.82 -27.94
CA GLY A 164 -17.95 12.11 -29.22
C GLY A 164 -17.44 10.67 -29.03
N TRP A 165 -16.46 10.47 -28.16
CA TRP A 165 -15.96 9.12 -27.82
C TRP A 165 -16.96 8.28 -27.06
N ALA A 166 -17.67 8.87 -26.10
CA ALA A 166 -18.73 8.18 -25.37
C ALA A 166 -19.85 7.71 -26.31
N LEU A 167 -20.04 8.36 -27.47
CA LEU A 167 -21.08 8.02 -28.45
C LEU A 167 -20.64 7.07 -29.58
N ALA A 168 -19.34 6.91 -29.85
CA ALA A 168 -18.81 6.18 -31.01
C ALA A 168 -18.94 4.63 -30.96
N GLN A 169 -18.98 3.97 -32.12
CA GLN A 169 -18.96 2.50 -32.30
C GLN A 169 -17.71 2.01 -33.07
N PRO A 170 -17.21 0.77 -32.82
CA PRO A 170 -17.63 -0.17 -31.79
C PRO A 170 -17.09 0.21 -30.41
N LEU A 171 -17.86 -0.16 -29.39
CA LEU A 171 -17.74 0.29 -28.00
C LEU A 171 -16.34 0.06 -27.41
N PRO A 172 -15.83 0.99 -26.58
CA PRO A 172 -14.87 0.62 -25.55
C PRO A 172 -15.51 -0.44 -24.65
N ALA A 173 -14.85 -1.58 -24.43
CA ALA A 173 -15.34 -2.55 -23.46
C ALA A 173 -15.22 -1.91 -22.08
N GLY A 174 -16.35 -1.49 -21.49
CA GLY A 174 -16.37 -1.03 -20.11
C GLY A 174 -15.90 -2.16 -19.19
N LYS A 175 -15.22 -1.83 -18.09
CA LYS A 175 -14.99 -2.80 -17.00
C LYS A 175 -16.36 -3.28 -16.51
N ALA A 176 -16.73 -4.52 -16.86
CA ALA A 176 -18.03 -5.07 -16.55
C ALA A 176 -18.28 -5.14 -15.03
N PRO A 177 -19.47 -4.73 -14.54
CA PRO A 177 -20.00 -5.21 -13.27
C PRO A 177 -20.69 -6.57 -13.48
N ALA A 178 -20.44 -7.55 -12.59
CA ALA A 178 -21.23 -8.78 -12.49
C ALA A 178 -22.59 -8.47 -11.82
N ALA A 179 -23.76 -9.05 -12.12
CA ALA A 179 -24.22 -10.07 -13.07
C ALA A 179 -25.76 -9.95 -13.21
N ALA A 180 -26.35 -10.39 -14.34
CA ALA A 180 -27.73 -10.89 -14.42
C ALA A 180 -27.91 -11.73 -15.69
N THR A 181 -28.72 -12.78 -15.58
CA THR A 181 -28.79 -14.00 -16.41
C THR A 181 -29.60 -13.91 -17.71
N CYS A 182 -29.37 -14.93 -18.56
CA CYS A 182 -30.21 -15.49 -19.64
C CYS A 182 -30.16 -14.85 -21.04
N ALA A 183 -29.38 -15.46 -21.95
CA ALA A 183 -29.87 -16.20 -23.13
C ALA A 183 -28.68 -16.57 -24.05
N GLU A 184 -28.66 -17.80 -24.55
CA GLU A 184 -27.59 -18.41 -25.38
C GLU A 184 -27.44 -17.76 -26.77
N PRO A 185 -26.24 -17.83 -27.37
CA PRO A 185 -26.13 -17.94 -28.82
C PRO A 185 -25.29 -19.13 -29.30
N ASN A 186 -25.66 -19.59 -30.50
CA ASN A 186 -25.12 -20.72 -31.27
C ASN A 186 -23.61 -20.61 -31.61
N PRO A 187 -22.94 -21.74 -31.88
CA PRO A 187 -21.48 -21.83 -31.99
C PRO A 187 -20.97 -21.56 -33.40
N GLY A 188 -19.78 -20.97 -33.51
CA GLY A 188 -19.07 -20.80 -34.78
C GLY A 188 -17.62 -20.29 -34.59
N ASP A 189 -16.69 -21.24 -34.55
CA ASP A 189 -15.31 -21.15 -35.06
C ASP A 189 -14.26 -20.20 -34.44
N THR A 190 -14.42 -19.74 -33.19
CA THR A 190 -13.31 -19.05 -32.47
C THR A 190 -12.91 -19.65 -31.11
N ALA A 191 -13.61 -20.69 -30.64
CA ALA A 191 -13.48 -21.21 -29.28
C ALA A 191 -12.21 -22.05 -29.00
N THR A 192 -11.52 -22.56 -30.02
CA THR A 192 -10.46 -23.57 -29.83
C THR A 192 -9.08 -22.99 -29.50
N ALA A 193 -8.76 -21.76 -29.93
CA ALA A 193 -7.45 -21.14 -29.67
C ALA A 193 -7.37 -20.44 -28.29
N ALA A 194 -8.42 -19.73 -27.88
CA ALA A 194 -8.48 -19.06 -26.58
C ALA A 194 -8.63 -20.04 -25.40
N ALA A 195 -9.35 -21.15 -25.61
CA ALA A 195 -9.45 -22.22 -24.62
C ALA A 195 -8.13 -22.98 -24.40
N ALA A 196 -7.30 -23.12 -25.45
CA ALA A 196 -6.00 -23.78 -25.37
C ALA A 196 -4.94 -22.94 -24.62
N ALA A 197 -4.90 -21.62 -24.81
CA ALA A 197 -3.99 -20.73 -24.09
C ALA A 197 -4.36 -20.58 -22.59
N ALA A 198 -5.65 -20.67 -22.26
CA ALA A 198 -6.15 -20.66 -20.88
C ALA A 198 -5.77 -21.92 -20.07
N LEU A 199 -5.36 -23.00 -20.74
CA LEU A 199 -4.90 -24.26 -20.12
C LEU A 199 -3.38 -24.29 -19.87
N THR A 200 -2.61 -23.33 -20.40
CA THR A 200 -1.13 -23.25 -20.26
C THR A 200 -0.63 -22.12 -19.36
N ALA A 201 -1.51 -21.20 -18.96
CA ALA A 201 -1.12 -20.07 -18.10
C ALA A 201 -0.76 -20.55 -16.68
N PRO A 202 0.33 -20.05 -16.08
CA PRO A 202 0.69 -20.41 -14.71
C PRO A 202 -0.40 -19.94 -13.73
N VAL A 203 -0.75 -20.81 -12.78
CA VAL A 203 -1.82 -20.56 -11.81
C VAL A 203 -1.23 -20.25 -10.44
N ALA A 204 -1.76 -19.22 -9.80
CA ALA A 204 -1.51 -18.90 -8.41
C ALA A 204 -2.76 -19.14 -7.56
N LEU A 205 -2.57 -19.64 -6.34
CA LEU A 205 -3.63 -19.83 -5.35
C LEU A 205 -3.59 -18.72 -4.30
N LEU A 206 -4.71 -18.06 -4.04
CA LEU A 206 -4.92 -17.25 -2.85
C LEU A 206 -5.48 -18.14 -1.74
N ALA A 207 -4.69 -18.42 -0.70
CA ALA A 207 -5.08 -19.29 0.41
C ALA A 207 -4.94 -18.60 1.76
N GLY A 208 -5.99 -18.59 2.57
CA GLY A 208 -5.93 -17.91 3.87
C GLY A 208 -7.27 -17.88 4.57
N ARG A 209 -7.28 -17.29 5.76
CA ARG A 209 -8.53 -16.95 6.46
C ARG A 209 -8.85 -15.49 6.18
N PHE A 210 -9.88 -15.29 5.37
CA PHE A 210 -10.38 -13.96 5.00
C PHE A 210 -11.89 -13.89 5.28
N THR A 211 -12.39 -12.69 5.57
CA THR A 211 -13.80 -12.41 5.32
C THR A 211 -14.06 -12.37 3.80
N PRO A 212 -15.30 -12.56 3.33
CA PRO A 212 -15.60 -12.49 1.89
C PRO A 212 -15.16 -11.17 1.24
N ALA A 213 -15.31 -10.05 1.94
CA ALA A 213 -14.89 -8.73 1.46
C ALA A 213 -13.37 -8.61 1.35
N GLU A 214 -12.62 -9.08 2.35
CA GLU A 214 -11.15 -9.09 2.31
C GLU A 214 -10.63 -10.00 1.20
N GLN A 215 -11.24 -11.18 1.02
CA GLN A 215 -10.84 -12.13 -0.02
C GLN A 215 -11.05 -11.52 -1.41
N ALA A 216 -12.20 -10.90 -1.65
CA ALA A 216 -12.49 -10.23 -2.93
C ALA A 216 -11.49 -9.11 -3.21
N PHE A 217 -11.18 -8.28 -2.20
CA PHE A 217 -10.25 -7.18 -2.34
C PHE A 217 -8.81 -7.65 -2.62
N TRP A 218 -8.35 -8.70 -1.91
CA TRP A 218 -7.05 -9.32 -2.20
C TRP A 218 -7.00 -9.97 -3.57
N ALA A 219 -8.06 -10.69 -3.96
CA ALA A 219 -8.12 -11.36 -5.25
C ALA A 219 -8.09 -10.35 -6.40
N GLU A 220 -8.83 -9.24 -6.29
CA GLU A 220 -8.82 -8.16 -7.27
C GLU A 220 -7.43 -7.53 -7.39
N ALA A 221 -6.83 -7.13 -6.26
CA ALA A 221 -5.51 -6.49 -6.26
C ALA A 221 -4.41 -7.41 -6.83
N LEU A 222 -4.39 -8.68 -6.43
CA LEU A 222 -3.43 -9.66 -6.93
C LEU A 222 -3.67 -9.97 -8.41
N GLN A 223 -4.91 -10.24 -8.82
CA GLN A 223 -5.20 -10.57 -10.22
C GLN A 223 -4.89 -9.41 -11.16
N ALA A 224 -5.12 -8.16 -10.73
CA ALA A 224 -4.77 -6.97 -11.50
C ALA A 224 -3.27 -6.92 -11.83
N GLU A 225 -2.41 -7.19 -10.84
CA GLU A 225 -0.95 -7.21 -11.04
C GLU A 225 -0.49 -8.44 -11.84
N LEU A 226 -1.03 -9.63 -11.52
CA LEU A 226 -0.70 -10.89 -12.19
C LEU A 226 -1.06 -10.90 -13.68
N ALA A 227 -2.11 -10.18 -14.08
CA ALA A 227 -2.53 -10.05 -15.47
C ALA A 227 -1.56 -9.20 -16.30
N THR A 228 -0.69 -8.39 -15.68
CA THR A 228 0.33 -7.57 -16.37
C THR A 228 1.62 -8.32 -16.68
N LEU A 229 1.77 -9.53 -16.13
CA LEU A 229 2.97 -10.35 -16.29
C LEU A 229 3.02 -11.01 -17.69
N ASP A 230 4.21 -11.46 -18.09
CA ASP A 230 4.43 -12.19 -19.34
C ASP A 230 5.11 -13.55 -19.06
N PRO A 231 4.40 -14.69 -19.25
CA PRO A 231 2.97 -14.78 -19.55
C PRO A 231 2.10 -14.33 -18.35
N PRO A 232 0.84 -13.92 -18.60
CA PRO A 232 -0.07 -13.52 -17.53
C PRO A 232 -0.41 -14.70 -16.63
N TRP A 233 -0.50 -14.44 -15.32
CA TRP A 233 -0.86 -15.43 -14.32
C TRP A 233 -2.36 -15.39 -14.01
N ARG A 234 -2.95 -16.58 -13.79
CA ARG A 234 -4.33 -16.71 -13.32
C ARG A 234 -4.35 -16.93 -11.81
N LEU A 235 -5.14 -16.14 -11.10
CA LEU A 235 -5.40 -16.33 -9.67
C LEU A 235 -6.66 -17.18 -9.48
N VAL A 236 -6.58 -18.15 -8.58
CA VAL A 236 -7.74 -18.90 -8.06
C VAL A 236 -7.80 -18.75 -6.55
N SER A 237 -8.99 -18.75 -5.96
CA SER A 237 -9.15 -18.64 -4.50
C SER A 237 -9.62 -19.94 -3.84
N GLU A 238 -10.04 -20.93 -4.63
CA GLU A 238 -10.24 -22.29 -4.15
C GLU A 238 -9.47 -23.29 -5.01
N PRO A 239 -8.85 -24.32 -4.41
CA PRO A 239 -8.20 -25.38 -5.17
C PRO A 239 -9.16 -26.11 -6.13
N ALA A 240 -10.47 -26.10 -5.88
CA ALA A 240 -11.47 -26.68 -6.79
C ALA A 240 -11.73 -25.83 -8.06
N GLN A 241 -11.26 -24.57 -8.09
CA GLN A 241 -11.46 -23.63 -9.21
C GLN A 241 -10.32 -23.69 -10.25
N GLY A 242 -9.32 -24.56 -10.05
CA GLY A 242 -8.26 -24.85 -11.00
C GLY A 242 -7.74 -26.29 -10.82
N PRO A 243 -7.08 -26.89 -11.81
CA PRO A 243 -6.44 -28.18 -11.61
C PRO A 243 -5.31 -28.04 -10.58
N ALA A 244 -5.31 -28.85 -9.52
CA ALA A 244 -4.28 -28.81 -8.47
C ALA A 244 -2.86 -28.99 -9.06
N GLU A 245 -2.76 -29.71 -10.17
CA GLU A 245 -1.57 -29.89 -10.98
C GLU A 245 -1.06 -28.64 -11.72
N ALA A 246 -1.81 -27.54 -11.76
CA ALA A 246 -1.41 -26.30 -12.43
C ALA A 246 -0.97 -25.17 -11.46
N ILE A 247 -1.23 -25.32 -10.15
CA ILE A 247 -0.92 -24.29 -9.14
C ILE A 247 0.59 -24.30 -8.86
N ARG A 248 1.29 -23.23 -9.31
CA ARG A 248 2.74 -23.09 -9.16
C ARG A 248 3.16 -22.15 -8.02
N LEU A 249 2.28 -21.26 -7.58
CA LEU A 249 2.54 -20.29 -6.52
C LEU A 249 1.34 -20.19 -5.58
N ALA A 250 1.58 -20.10 -4.27
CA ALA A 250 0.55 -19.79 -3.30
C ALA A 250 0.79 -18.43 -2.62
N PHE A 251 -0.16 -17.51 -2.74
CA PHE A 251 -0.25 -16.30 -1.93
C PHE A 251 -1.01 -16.61 -0.65
N VAL A 252 -0.35 -16.48 0.49
CA VAL A 252 -0.90 -17.01 1.75
C VAL A 252 -1.11 -15.97 2.84
N ALA A 253 -2.25 -16.05 3.51
CA ALA A 253 -2.60 -15.23 4.67
C ALA A 253 -3.06 -16.11 5.84
N ASN A 254 -2.11 -16.59 6.65
CA ASN A 254 -2.36 -17.51 7.76
C ASN A 254 -3.34 -18.66 7.40
N PRO A 255 -3.04 -19.45 6.34
CA PRO A 255 -3.88 -20.57 5.99
C PRO A 255 -3.89 -21.62 7.12
N PRO A 256 -4.95 -22.41 7.27
CA PRO A 256 -4.94 -23.56 8.18
C PRO A 256 -3.77 -24.52 7.87
N PRO A 257 -3.18 -25.19 8.87
CA PRO A 257 -2.17 -26.21 8.62
C PRO A 257 -2.67 -27.27 7.63
N GLY A 258 -1.85 -27.67 6.66
CA GLY A 258 -2.25 -28.63 5.63
C GLY A 258 -2.97 -28.04 4.42
N ALA A 259 -3.31 -26.75 4.42
CA ALA A 259 -4.09 -26.15 3.32
C ALA A 259 -3.38 -26.12 1.96
N LEU A 260 -2.05 -26.29 1.94
CA LEU A 260 -1.26 -26.36 0.71
C LEU A 260 -0.88 -27.81 0.33
N ALA A 261 -1.33 -28.80 1.11
CA ALA A 261 -1.08 -30.21 0.80
C ALA A 261 -1.84 -30.61 -0.48
N GLY A 262 -1.27 -31.54 -1.26
CA GLY A 262 -1.89 -32.02 -2.49
C GLY A 262 -1.77 -31.09 -3.70
N LEU A 263 -0.87 -30.10 -3.65
CA LEU A 263 -0.51 -29.24 -4.79
C LEU A 263 0.84 -29.71 -5.40
N PRO A 264 0.85 -30.71 -6.30
CA PRO A 264 2.08 -31.36 -6.75
C PRO A 264 2.98 -30.46 -7.60
N ALA A 265 2.43 -29.40 -8.21
CA ALA A 265 3.16 -28.44 -9.02
C ALA A 265 3.59 -27.17 -8.26
N LEU A 266 3.31 -27.10 -6.95
CA LEU A 266 3.62 -25.92 -6.14
C LEU A 266 5.14 -25.71 -6.07
N ALA A 267 5.60 -24.61 -6.64
CA ALA A 267 7.01 -24.28 -6.76
C ALA A 267 7.46 -23.23 -5.74
N ALA A 268 6.56 -22.43 -5.19
CA ALA A 268 6.87 -21.51 -4.10
C ALA A 268 5.64 -21.03 -3.32
N VAL A 269 5.90 -20.38 -2.17
CA VAL A 269 4.90 -19.70 -1.33
C VAL A 269 5.33 -18.25 -1.10
N GLN A 270 4.39 -17.32 -1.27
CA GLN A 270 4.52 -15.92 -0.91
C GLN A 270 3.54 -15.61 0.22
N SER A 271 4.05 -15.37 1.43
CA SER A 271 3.23 -14.84 2.52
C SER A 271 2.83 -13.39 2.21
N LEU A 272 1.55 -13.07 2.41
CA LEU A 272 1.04 -11.70 2.36
C LEU A 272 1.38 -10.92 3.64
N TRP A 273 1.83 -11.62 4.69
CA TRP A 273 2.25 -11.04 5.97
C TRP A 273 3.77 -11.03 6.14
N ALA A 274 4.26 -10.07 6.92
CA ALA A 274 5.69 -9.93 7.19
C ALA A 274 6.25 -11.04 8.08
N GLY A 275 5.49 -11.53 9.05
CA GLY A 275 5.90 -12.67 9.88
C GLY A 275 5.35 -13.98 9.34
N VAL A 276 6.14 -15.04 9.52
CA VAL A 276 5.92 -16.35 8.89
C VAL A 276 5.97 -17.49 9.92
N ASP A 277 5.96 -17.17 11.20
CA ASP A 277 6.11 -18.13 12.31
C ASP A 277 5.10 -19.28 12.23
N ARG A 278 3.82 -18.99 11.95
CA ARG A 278 2.78 -20.02 11.77
C ARG A 278 2.99 -20.91 10.54
N LEU A 279 3.50 -20.35 9.44
CA LEU A 279 3.78 -21.12 8.22
C LEU A 279 4.97 -22.06 8.42
N LEU A 280 5.99 -21.62 9.16
CA LEU A 280 7.16 -22.44 9.50
C LEU A 280 6.84 -23.57 10.48
N ALA A 281 5.77 -23.42 11.26
CA ALA A 281 5.29 -24.45 12.18
C ALA A 281 4.40 -25.53 11.52
N ASP A 282 4.00 -25.35 10.25
CA ASP A 282 3.17 -26.33 9.54
C ASP A 282 4.03 -27.48 8.99
N PRO A 283 3.89 -28.72 9.52
CA PRO A 283 4.70 -29.86 9.10
C PRO A 283 4.35 -30.37 7.69
N SER A 284 3.20 -29.96 7.14
CA SER A 284 2.79 -30.36 5.78
C SER A 284 3.52 -29.56 4.69
N LEU A 285 4.15 -28.44 5.04
CA LEU A 285 4.85 -27.59 4.09
C LEU A 285 6.24 -28.18 3.79
N PRO A 286 6.55 -28.59 2.54
CA PRO A 286 7.84 -29.20 2.22
C PRO A 286 9.01 -28.31 2.65
N ALA A 287 10.05 -28.91 3.23
CA ALA A 287 11.17 -28.18 3.84
C ALA A 287 12.00 -27.38 2.83
N ASP A 288 12.08 -27.87 1.60
CA ASP A 288 12.81 -27.29 0.47
C ASP A 288 11.98 -26.27 -0.33
N LEU A 289 10.65 -26.25 -0.16
CA LEU A 289 9.77 -25.32 -0.86
C LEU A 289 10.14 -23.85 -0.52
N PRO A 290 10.52 -23.03 -1.51
CA PRO A 290 10.83 -21.63 -1.30
C PRO A 290 9.65 -20.87 -0.69
N LEU A 291 9.90 -20.22 0.45
CA LEU A 291 8.95 -19.36 1.14
C LEU A 291 9.50 -17.93 1.15
N ALA A 292 8.74 -16.98 0.62
CA ALA A 292 9.01 -15.56 0.72
C ALA A 292 8.03 -14.91 1.70
N ARG A 293 8.50 -13.91 2.43
CA ARG A 293 7.67 -13.10 3.35
C ARG A 293 7.38 -11.73 2.75
N MET A 294 6.35 -11.06 3.25
CA MET A 294 6.05 -9.70 2.80
C MET A 294 7.09 -8.70 3.35
N VAL A 295 7.68 -7.92 2.45
CA VAL A 295 8.52 -6.76 2.77
C VAL A 295 8.01 -5.60 1.94
N ASP A 296 7.15 -4.80 2.56
CA ASP A 296 6.50 -3.66 1.92
C ASP A 296 7.00 -2.35 2.53
N PRO A 297 7.54 -1.41 1.73
CA PRO A 297 7.85 -0.06 2.19
C PRO A 297 6.67 0.65 2.87
N ALA A 298 5.44 0.48 2.38
CA ALA A 298 4.25 1.10 2.97
C ALA A 298 3.97 0.55 4.38
N MET A 299 4.05 -0.77 4.55
CA MET A 299 3.94 -1.42 5.86
C MET A 299 5.07 -0.99 6.82
N SER A 300 6.29 -0.82 6.31
CA SER A 300 7.43 -0.35 7.11
C SER A 300 7.24 1.10 7.57
N ALA A 301 6.62 1.94 6.74
CA ALA A 301 6.25 3.30 7.09
C ALA A 301 5.17 3.33 8.17
N ALA A 302 4.08 2.56 8.01
CA ALA A 302 3.03 2.44 9.02
C ALA A 302 3.57 1.97 10.39
N MET A 303 4.48 0.99 10.40
CA MET A 303 5.16 0.55 11.62
C MET A 303 5.96 1.69 12.28
N ALA A 304 6.65 2.50 11.46
CA ALA A 304 7.40 3.65 11.94
C ALA A 304 6.48 4.72 12.53
N GLU A 305 5.34 4.99 11.91
CA GLU A 305 4.32 5.92 12.40
C GLU A 305 3.79 5.50 13.78
N THR A 306 3.42 4.22 13.94
CA THR A 306 2.95 3.69 15.23
C THR A 306 4.03 3.77 16.32
N ALA A 307 5.28 3.41 15.98
CA ALA A 307 6.39 3.51 16.93
C ALA A 307 6.68 4.96 17.34
N VAL A 308 6.67 5.90 16.39
CA VAL A 308 6.86 7.34 16.66
C VAL A 308 5.74 7.86 17.55
N TRP A 309 4.48 7.52 17.26
CA TRP A 309 3.34 7.88 18.12
C TRP A 309 3.55 7.39 19.55
N ALA A 310 3.88 6.11 19.74
CA ALA A 310 4.05 5.51 21.06
C ALA A 310 5.19 6.19 21.83
N VAL A 311 6.32 6.45 21.15
CA VAL A 311 7.48 7.14 21.73
C VAL A 311 7.11 8.56 22.18
N LEU A 312 6.49 9.36 21.30
CA LEU A 312 6.10 10.73 21.62
C LEU A 312 5.06 10.77 22.73
N ALA A 313 4.06 9.86 22.71
CA ALA A 313 3.05 9.78 23.75
C ALA A 313 3.66 9.46 25.13
N LEU A 314 4.62 8.53 25.20
CA LEU A 314 5.30 8.15 26.43
C LEU A 314 6.33 9.19 26.90
N GLN A 315 6.97 9.92 25.99
CA GLN A 315 7.91 10.98 26.32
C GLN A 315 7.19 12.23 26.85
N ARG A 316 6.07 12.59 26.22
CA ARG A 316 5.32 13.83 26.52
C ARG A 316 4.24 13.63 27.59
N GLY A 317 4.07 12.42 28.10
CA GLY A 317 3.11 12.11 29.17
C GLY A 317 1.65 12.12 28.68
N PHE A 318 1.39 11.90 27.39
CA PHE A 318 0.03 12.00 26.85
C PHE A 318 -0.93 10.95 27.40
N PHE A 319 -0.44 9.76 27.77
CA PHE A 319 -1.26 8.77 28.47
C PHE A 319 -1.64 9.23 29.89
N ASP A 320 -0.70 9.87 30.60
CA ASP A 320 -0.95 10.42 31.93
C ASP A 320 -1.94 11.59 31.84
N TYR A 321 -1.77 12.50 30.88
CA TYR A 321 -2.72 13.59 30.64
C TYR A 321 -4.11 13.07 30.25
N ALA A 322 -4.22 11.98 29.47
CA ALA A 322 -5.51 11.36 29.19
C ALA A 322 -6.17 10.81 30.46
N ALA A 323 -5.39 10.29 31.41
CA ALA A 323 -5.90 9.89 32.73
C ALA A 323 -6.32 11.11 33.57
N GLN A 324 -5.52 12.18 33.60
CA GLN A 324 -5.87 13.43 34.27
C GLN A 324 -7.16 14.03 33.71
N GLN A 325 -7.34 14.04 32.39
CA GLN A 325 -8.55 14.52 31.72
C GLN A 325 -9.78 13.76 32.18
N ARG A 326 -9.72 12.42 32.24
CA ARG A 326 -10.83 11.58 32.77
C ARG A 326 -11.15 11.88 34.23
N ALA A 327 -10.16 12.32 35.00
CA ALA A 327 -10.32 12.74 36.40
C ALA A 327 -10.63 14.23 36.57
N ALA A 328 -10.78 15.00 35.48
CA ALA A 328 -10.90 16.46 35.49
C ALA A 328 -9.79 17.17 36.29
N LEU A 329 -8.58 16.61 36.29
CA LEU A 329 -7.41 17.17 36.98
C LEU A 329 -6.59 18.05 36.03
N TRP A 330 -6.32 19.29 36.45
CA TRP A 330 -5.39 20.17 35.75
C TRP A 330 -4.04 20.17 36.46
N ASN A 331 -3.09 19.36 35.98
CA ASN A 331 -1.76 19.28 36.57
C ASN A 331 -0.65 19.11 35.51
N PRO A 332 0.03 20.19 35.11
CA PRO A 332 1.16 20.10 34.18
C PRO A 332 2.27 19.19 34.70
N LEU A 333 2.70 18.24 33.86
CA LEU A 333 3.79 17.31 34.13
C LEU A 333 5.12 17.88 33.61
N PRO A 334 6.27 17.58 34.28
CA PRO A 334 7.58 17.94 33.77
C PRO A 334 7.83 17.39 32.36
N GLN A 335 8.28 18.25 31.45
CA GLN A 335 8.59 17.85 30.09
C GLN A 335 10.06 17.44 29.96
N ARG A 336 10.31 16.39 29.19
CA ARG A 336 11.66 15.92 28.85
C ARG A 336 11.97 16.16 27.39
N ARG A 337 13.21 16.56 27.12
CA ARG A 337 13.70 16.74 25.76
C ARG A 337 13.95 15.39 25.09
N ALA A 338 13.98 15.41 23.77
CA ALA A 338 14.27 14.23 22.96
C ALA A 338 15.65 13.63 23.26
N ASP A 339 16.68 14.48 23.38
CA ASP A 339 18.06 14.10 23.63
C ASP A 339 18.32 13.58 25.06
N GLU A 340 17.34 13.77 25.96
CA GLU A 340 17.33 13.20 27.30
C GLU A 340 16.65 11.82 27.33
N THR A 341 16.03 11.38 26.24
CA THR A 341 15.25 10.13 26.16
C THR A 341 15.99 9.11 25.32
N THR A 342 16.39 8.00 25.95
CA THR A 342 17.05 6.87 25.28
C THR A 342 16.02 5.86 24.79
N VAL A 343 16.03 5.54 23.50
CA VAL A 343 15.14 4.55 22.88
C VAL A 343 15.95 3.37 22.38
N LEU A 344 15.64 2.18 22.89
CA LEU A 344 16.23 0.93 22.44
C LEU A 344 15.32 0.24 21.42
N LEU A 345 15.87 -0.08 20.26
CA LEU A 345 15.25 -0.92 19.24
C LEU A 345 15.79 -2.34 19.34
N LEU A 346 14.88 -3.30 19.59
CA LEU A 346 15.14 -4.72 19.51
C LEU A 346 14.60 -5.24 18.18
N GLY A 347 15.49 -5.66 17.28
CA GLY A 347 15.14 -6.04 15.91
C GLY A 347 15.43 -4.89 14.95
N LEU A 348 16.48 -5.04 14.16
CA LEU A 348 16.99 -4.04 13.21
C LEU A 348 16.83 -4.50 11.76
N GLY A 349 15.77 -5.26 11.49
CA GLY A 349 15.35 -5.65 10.15
C GLY A 349 14.69 -4.48 9.40
N GLN A 350 13.84 -4.78 8.41
CA GLN A 350 13.19 -3.78 7.57
C GLN A 350 12.38 -2.75 8.38
N MET A 351 11.50 -3.24 9.27
CA MET A 351 10.69 -2.40 10.15
C MET A 351 11.52 -1.63 11.17
N GLY A 352 12.45 -2.30 11.87
CA GLY A 352 13.34 -1.64 12.84
C GLY A 352 14.20 -0.55 12.22
N ALA A 353 14.69 -0.74 11.00
CA ALA A 353 15.43 0.28 10.28
C ALA A 353 14.56 1.48 9.90
N ALA A 354 13.30 1.25 9.49
CA ALA A 354 12.35 2.32 9.22
C ALA A 354 12.04 3.14 10.48
N VAL A 355 11.79 2.47 11.61
CA VAL A 355 11.57 3.11 12.92
C VAL A 355 12.80 3.93 13.33
N ALA A 356 14.00 3.37 13.22
CA ALA A 356 15.23 4.10 13.53
C ALA A 356 15.40 5.36 12.69
N ARG A 357 15.13 5.29 11.37
CA ARG A 357 15.20 6.44 10.47
C ARG A 357 14.16 7.51 10.81
N ALA A 358 12.96 7.11 11.22
CA ALA A 358 11.90 8.04 11.59
C ALA A 358 12.18 8.74 12.93
N LEU A 359 12.77 8.05 13.90
CA LEU A 359 13.10 8.62 15.21
C LEU A 359 14.38 9.48 15.20
N ALA A 360 15.35 9.17 14.33
CA ALA A 360 16.62 9.89 14.27
C ALA A 360 16.49 11.42 14.12
N PRO A 361 15.68 11.98 13.21
CA PRO A 361 15.52 13.43 13.06
C PRO A 361 14.80 14.08 14.26
N LEU A 362 14.11 13.31 15.11
CA LEU A 362 13.48 13.82 16.33
C LEU A 362 14.47 14.08 17.47
N GLY A 363 15.74 13.63 17.32
CA GLY A 363 16.83 13.92 18.26
C GLY A 363 16.92 12.98 19.46
N HIS A 364 16.27 11.82 19.43
CA HIS A 364 16.38 10.82 20.51
C HIS A 364 17.76 10.15 20.55
N ARG A 365 18.17 9.70 21.73
CA ARG A 365 19.34 8.84 21.89
C ARG A 365 18.97 7.42 21.48
N LEU A 366 19.39 6.97 20.31
CA LEU A 366 18.99 5.68 19.76
C LEU A 366 20.02 4.58 20.05
N LEU A 367 19.56 3.50 20.66
CA LEU A 367 20.30 2.24 20.83
C LEU A 367 19.65 1.16 19.96
N GLY A 368 20.47 0.31 19.34
CA GLY A 368 20.00 -0.84 18.58
C GLY A 368 20.70 -2.11 19.05
N TRP A 369 19.94 -3.14 19.37
CA TRP A 369 20.51 -4.43 19.75
C TRP A 369 20.64 -5.37 18.55
N ARG A 370 21.73 -6.14 18.52
CA ARG A 370 21.95 -7.23 17.56
C ARG A 370 22.51 -8.47 18.25
N ARG A 371 22.16 -9.65 17.74
CA ARG A 371 22.61 -10.92 18.33
C ARG A 371 24.13 -11.14 18.23
N SER A 372 24.75 -10.83 17.08
CA SER A 372 26.18 -11.04 16.83
C SER A 372 26.94 -9.72 16.61
N ALA A 373 28.17 -9.65 17.13
CA ALA A 373 29.11 -8.55 16.92
C ALA A 373 29.76 -8.59 15.53
N GLU A 374 29.83 -9.77 14.91
CA GLU A 374 30.57 -10.01 13.67
C GLU A 374 29.75 -9.65 12.42
N ALA A 375 28.43 -9.53 12.56
CA ALA A 375 27.59 -9.13 11.44
C ALA A 375 27.93 -7.68 11.01
N PRO A 376 27.98 -7.38 9.71
CA PRO A 376 28.13 -6.00 9.25
C PRO A 376 26.96 -5.14 9.73
N ARG A 377 27.20 -3.82 9.87
CA ARG A 377 26.13 -2.85 10.18
C ARG A 377 25.06 -2.95 9.08
N PRO A 378 23.79 -3.19 9.42
CA PRO A 378 22.72 -3.20 8.42
C PRO A 378 22.67 -1.88 7.65
N ALA A 379 22.49 -1.97 6.33
CA ALA A 379 22.33 -0.80 5.47
C ALA A 379 21.07 -0.01 5.84
N GLY A 380 21.11 1.31 5.61
CA GLY A 380 19.95 2.18 5.84
C GLY A 380 19.64 2.51 7.30
N LEU A 381 20.52 2.14 8.24
CA LEU A 381 20.43 2.61 9.63
C LEU A 381 21.07 4.00 9.78
N PRO A 382 20.46 4.92 10.54
CA PRO A 382 21.01 6.26 10.74
C PRO A 382 22.36 6.18 11.45
N PRO A 383 23.36 7.03 11.12
CA PRO A 383 24.68 7.00 11.75
C PRO A 383 24.64 7.19 13.27
N SER A 384 23.68 7.96 13.77
CA SER A 384 23.46 8.24 15.20
C SER A 384 23.00 7.04 16.02
N LEU A 385 22.51 5.97 15.39
CA LEU A 385 22.13 4.74 16.10
C LEU A 385 23.39 3.99 16.58
N ARG A 386 23.53 3.85 17.89
CA ARG A 386 24.58 3.04 18.51
C ARG A 386 24.16 1.57 18.54
N LEU A 387 25.00 0.69 17.99
CA LEU A 387 24.72 -0.75 17.93
C LEU A 387 25.45 -1.51 19.04
N LEU A 388 24.70 -2.34 19.77
CA LEU A 388 25.22 -3.15 20.87
C LEU A 388 25.00 -4.64 20.58
N PRO A 389 26.07 -5.45 20.53
CA PRO A 389 25.95 -6.86 20.22
C PRO A 389 25.81 -7.76 21.45
N GLY A 390 25.17 -8.91 21.25
CA GLY A 390 25.17 -10.03 22.19
C GLY A 390 24.46 -9.75 23.51
N GLU A 391 24.52 -10.70 24.42
CA GLU A 391 23.76 -10.66 25.68
C GLU A 391 24.25 -9.54 26.61
N ALA A 392 25.56 -9.28 26.66
CA ALA A 392 26.12 -8.17 27.44
C ALA A 392 25.64 -6.82 26.91
N GLY A 393 25.61 -6.65 25.58
CA GLY A 393 25.07 -5.46 24.94
C GLY A 393 23.57 -5.28 25.16
N LEU A 394 22.81 -6.39 25.18
CA LEU A 394 21.38 -6.37 25.51
C LEU A 394 21.16 -5.84 26.92
N ARG A 395 21.82 -6.44 27.91
CA ARG A 395 21.70 -6.05 29.33
C ARG A 395 22.06 -4.59 29.55
N ALA A 396 23.18 -4.14 28.97
CA ALA A 396 23.60 -2.75 29.05
C ALA A 396 22.57 -1.79 28.44
N SER A 397 21.99 -2.16 27.28
CA SER A 397 21.00 -1.33 26.61
C SER A 397 19.67 -1.26 27.37
N LEU A 398 19.20 -2.39 27.92
CA LEU A 398 17.98 -2.44 28.74
C LEU A 398 18.12 -1.57 30.00
N ALA A 399 19.29 -1.60 30.64
CA ALA A 399 19.58 -0.79 31.81
C ALA A 399 19.70 0.73 31.52
N GLU A 400 19.93 1.14 30.26
CA GLU A 400 20.03 2.54 29.85
C GLU A 400 18.68 3.11 29.33
N ALA A 401 17.90 2.30 28.61
CA ALA A 401 16.83 2.77 27.75
C ALA A 401 15.52 3.15 28.47
N ASP A 402 15.05 4.39 28.29
CA ASP A 402 13.76 4.89 28.78
C ASP A 402 12.57 4.16 28.18
N LEU A 403 12.73 3.80 26.91
CA LEU A 403 11.74 3.22 26.03
C LEU A 403 12.38 2.04 25.31
N VAL A 404 11.74 0.87 25.37
CA VAL A 404 12.18 -0.33 24.65
C VAL A 404 11.13 -0.68 23.61
N ILE A 405 11.50 -0.66 22.34
CA ILE A 405 10.66 -1.05 21.21
C ILE A 405 11.06 -2.45 20.78
N ASN A 406 10.11 -3.39 20.86
CA ASN A 406 10.31 -4.75 20.36
C ASN A 406 9.72 -4.93 18.96
N LEU A 407 10.60 -5.33 18.04
CA LEU A 407 10.35 -5.65 16.63
C LEU A 407 11.07 -6.96 16.23
N LEU A 408 11.44 -7.79 17.21
CA LEU A 408 12.09 -9.08 16.95
C LEU A 408 11.09 -10.06 16.32
N PRO A 409 11.53 -10.93 15.39
CA PRO A 409 10.69 -12.04 14.94
C PRO A 409 10.45 -13.04 16.08
N LEU A 410 9.33 -13.76 16.05
CA LEU A 410 9.09 -14.89 16.95
C LEU A 410 9.85 -16.11 16.44
N THR A 411 10.72 -16.64 17.30
CA THR A 411 11.56 -17.82 17.10
C THR A 411 11.65 -18.54 18.45
N PRO A 412 12.14 -19.80 18.50
CA PRO A 412 12.40 -20.46 19.78
C PRO A 412 13.29 -19.64 20.73
N ALA A 413 14.22 -18.84 20.20
CA ALA A 413 15.12 -18.00 21.00
C ALA A 413 14.50 -16.68 21.49
N THR A 414 13.34 -16.27 20.95
CA THR A 414 12.65 -15.02 21.30
C THR A 414 11.26 -15.26 21.89
N GLN A 415 10.82 -16.50 22.00
CA GLN A 415 9.64 -16.86 22.78
C GLN A 415 9.92 -16.59 24.26
N GLY A 416 8.97 -15.94 24.94
CA GLY A 416 9.15 -15.51 26.34
C GLY A 416 10.34 -14.56 26.55
N PHE A 417 10.76 -13.83 25.51
CA PHE A 417 11.92 -12.92 25.59
C PHE A 417 11.82 -11.90 26.73
N PHE A 418 10.60 -11.41 27.00
CA PHE A 418 10.26 -10.57 28.14
C PHE A 418 9.59 -11.38 29.24
N ASP A 419 10.42 -12.15 29.97
CA ASP A 419 10.09 -12.76 31.25
C ASP A 419 10.42 -11.81 32.42
N ALA A 420 10.13 -12.24 33.66
CA ALA A 420 10.42 -11.49 34.87
C ALA A 420 11.89 -11.04 34.97
N ALA A 421 12.83 -11.91 34.58
CA ALA A 421 14.26 -11.62 34.66
C ALA A 421 14.68 -10.53 33.66
N ARG A 422 14.15 -10.56 32.43
CA ARG A 422 14.42 -9.55 31.40
C ARG A 422 13.79 -8.21 31.74
N LEU A 423 12.54 -8.23 32.21
CA LEU A 423 11.82 -7.02 32.64
C LEU A 423 12.54 -6.36 33.83
N ALA A 424 13.11 -7.16 34.74
CA ALA A 424 13.92 -6.67 35.85
C ALA A 424 15.28 -6.07 35.42
N GLN A 425 15.75 -6.29 34.19
CA GLN A 425 16.97 -5.67 33.64
C GLN A 425 16.71 -4.31 32.97
N MET A 426 15.48 -4.03 32.54
CA MET A 426 15.12 -2.71 31.99
C MET A 426 15.38 -1.62 33.02
N ARG A 427 15.67 -0.36 32.72
CA ARG A 427 15.79 0.64 33.81
C ARG A 427 14.49 0.81 34.62
N PRO A 428 14.55 1.15 35.92
CA PRO A 428 13.35 1.49 36.70
C PRO A 428 12.54 2.61 36.04
N GLY A 429 11.23 2.41 35.94
CA GLY A 429 10.33 3.35 35.27
C GLY A 429 10.47 3.38 33.75
N ALA A 430 11.13 2.41 33.11
CA ALA A 430 11.09 2.24 31.66
C ALA A 430 9.65 1.96 31.16
N ALA A 431 9.44 2.10 29.85
CA ALA A 431 8.21 1.66 29.20
C ALA A 431 8.51 0.70 28.05
N LEU A 432 7.60 -0.25 27.82
CA LEU A 432 7.68 -1.24 26.76
C LEU A 432 6.73 -0.86 25.61
N ILE A 433 7.23 -0.91 24.38
CA ILE A 433 6.44 -0.74 23.15
C ILE A 433 6.59 -2.05 22.37
N HIS A 434 5.56 -2.88 22.37
CA HIS A 434 5.59 -4.23 21.82
C HIS A 434 4.77 -4.33 20.54
N LEU A 435 5.46 -4.32 19.40
CA LEU A 435 4.88 -4.28 18.05
C LEU A 435 5.29 -5.50 17.21
N ALA A 436 5.57 -6.62 17.88
CA ALA A 436 6.19 -7.80 17.29
C ALA A 436 5.26 -9.03 17.34
N ARG A 437 5.43 -9.93 18.31
CA ARG A 437 4.54 -11.10 18.51
C ARG A 437 4.21 -11.31 19.98
N GLY A 438 2.96 -11.62 20.29
CA GLY A 438 2.49 -11.77 21.67
C GLY A 438 3.26 -12.79 22.51
N ALA A 439 3.58 -13.95 21.93
CA ALA A 439 4.32 -15.02 22.62
C ALA A 439 5.75 -14.66 23.07
N GLN A 440 6.25 -13.46 22.73
CA GLN A 440 7.54 -12.96 23.22
C GLN A 440 7.44 -12.29 24.59
N VAL A 441 6.22 -12.03 25.08
CA VAL A 441 5.96 -11.45 26.40
C VAL A 441 5.32 -12.50 27.28
N VAL A 442 5.88 -12.70 28.48
CA VAL A 442 5.22 -13.46 29.53
C VAL A 442 4.24 -12.52 30.23
N GLU A 443 2.96 -12.58 29.85
CA GLU A 443 1.95 -11.60 30.25
C GLU A 443 1.80 -11.41 31.77
N PRO A 444 1.83 -12.48 32.61
CA PRO A 444 1.82 -12.34 34.07
C PRO A 444 3.01 -11.56 34.62
N ASP A 445 4.21 -11.77 34.05
CA ASP A 445 5.43 -11.08 34.49
C ASP A 445 5.39 -9.60 34.12
N LEU A 446 4.84 -9.27 32.94
CA LEU A 446 4.62 -7.89 32.53
C LEU A 446 3.63 -7.17 33.45
N LEU A 447 2.51 -7.81 33.81
CA LEU A 447 1.55 -7.27 34.77
C LEU A 447 2.22 -6.99 36.11
N ALA A 448 2.95 -7.95 36.66
CA ALA A 448 3.68 -7.77 37.92
C ALA A 448 4.70 -6.63 37.84
N ALA A 449 5.43 -6.49 36.73
CA ALA A 449 6.36 -5.39 36.52
C ALA A 449 5.65 -4.02 36.44
N LEU A 450 4.43 -3.95 35.88
CA LEU A 450 3.65 -2.73 35.82
C LEU A 450 3.03 -2.37 37.19
N ASP A 451 2.52 -3.35 37.92
CA ASP A 451 1.90 -3.19 39.24
C ASP A 451 2.91 -2.71 40.29
N THR A 452 4.12 -3.30 40.28
CA THR A 452 5.22 -2.89 41.17
C THR A 452 5.84 -1.54 40.79
N GLY A 453 5.43 -0.94 39.65
CA GLY A 453 6.03 0.28 39.13
C GLY A 453 7.42 0.10 38.53
N ARG A 454 7.88 -1.15 38.36
CA ARG A 454 9.12 -1.48 37.69
C ARG A 454 9.14 -0.91 36.26
N LEU A 455 8.01 -1.05 35.57
CA LEU A 455 7.71 -0.39 34.31
C LEU A 455 6.58 0.63 34.54
N ARG A 456 6.70 1.78 33.87
CA ARG A 456 5.71 2.86 34.00
C ARG A 456 4.53 2.71 33.05
N HIS A 457 4.72 2.06 31.90
CA HIS A 457 3.67 1.85 30.89
C HIS A 457 4.06 0.75 29.90
N ALA A 458 3.06 0.13 29.28
CA ALA A 458 3.24 -0.76 28.13
C ALA A 458 2.26 -0.39 27.00
N VAL A 459 2.77 -0.23 25.78
CA VAL A 459 1.96 -0.14 24.55
C VAL A 459 2.07 -1.49 23.85
N LEU A 460 0.94 -2.19 23.71
CA LEU A 460 0.88 -3.58 23.25
C LEU A 460 -0.02 -3.67 22.03
N ASP A 461 0.53 -4.08 20.89
CA ASP A 461 -0.24 -4.32 19.66
C ASP A 461 -0.58 -5.79 19.43
N VAL A 462 0.12 -6.70 20.10
CA VAL A 462 0.05 -8.14 19.82
C VAL A 462 0.01 -8.93 21.13
N PHE A 463 -0.70 -10.06 21.11
CA PHE A 463 -1.04 -10.83 22.32
C PHE A 463 -0.86 -12.33 22.10
N ALA A 464 -0.67 -13.10 23.19
CA ALA A 464 -0.50 -14.55 23.06
C ALA A 464 -1.73 -15.20 22.43
N THR A 465 -2.92 -14.67 22.73
CA THR A 465 -4.20 -15.05 22.12
C THR A 465 -4.83 -13.84 21.44
N GLU A 466 -5.20 -13.98 20.17
CA GLU A 466 -5.83 -12.94 19.37
C GLU A 466 -7.12 -13.48 18.70
N PRO A 467 -8.27 -12.79 18.82
CA PRO A 467 -8.50 -11.54 19.54
C PRO A 467 -8.24 -11.64 21.06
N LEU A 468 -7.78 -10.55 21.67
CA LEU A 468 -7.50 -10.51 23.11
C LEU A 468 -8.81 -10.75 23.89
N PRO A 469 -8.91 -11.78 24.76
CA PRO A 469 -10.15 -12.08 25.46
C PRO A 469 -10.70 -10.88 26.25
N ALA A 470 -12.01 -10.67 26.22
CA ALA A 470 -12.64 -9.49 26.83
C ALA A 470 -12.39 -9.36 28.35
N GLY A 471 -12.15 -10.48 29.04
CA GLY A 471 -11.80 -10.52 30.46
C GLY A 471 -10.32 -10.30 30.77
N HIS A 472 -9.47 -10.13 29.75
CA HIS A 472 -8.02 -10.03 29.95
C HIS A 472 -7.64 -8.76 30.73
N PRO A 473 -6.76 -8.83 31.75
CA PRO A 473 -6.41 -7.69 32.61
C PRO A 473 -5.79 -6.49 31.86
N PHE A 474 -5.09 -6.71 30.75
CA PHE A 474 -4.56 -5.62 29.92
C PHE A 474 -5.61 -4.61 29.46
N TRP A 475 -6.87 -5.01 29.26
CA TRP A 475 -7.93 -4.08 28.88
C TRP A 475 -8.21 -3.00 29.93
N ARG A 476 -8.00 -3.32 31.21
CA ARG A 476 -8.36 -2.45 32.35
C ARG A 476 -7.15 -1.91 33.10
N HIS A 477 -5.97 -2.44 32.82
CA HIS A 477 -4.74 -2.03 33.50
C HIS A 477 -4.42 -0.56 33.15
N PRO A 478 -4.30 0.35 34.15
CA PRO A 478 -4.19 1.79 33.88
C PRO A 478 -2.90 2.21 33.16
N ARG A 479 -1.87 1.34 33.20
CA ARG A 479 -0.57 1.53 32.54
C ARG A 479 -0.40 0.68 31.27
N VAL A 480 -1.48 0.17 30.69
CA VAL A 480 -1.44 -0.57 29.43
C VAL A 480 -2.29 0.15 28.38
N THR A 481 -1.72 0.31 27.19
CA THR A 481 -2.44 0.73 26.00
C THR A 481 -2.49 -0.44 25.03
N VAL A 482 -3.70 -0.91 24.72
CA VAL A 482 -3.94 -2.01 23.78
C VAL A 482 -4.22 -1.45 22.38
N LEU A 483 -3.54 -2.01 21.38
CA LEU A 483 -3.87 -1.87 19.96
C LEU A 483 -4.24 -3.27 19.42
N PRO A 484 -5.22 -3.39 18.51
CA PRO A 484 -5.75 -4.68 18.08
C PRO A 484 -4.98 -5.26 16.87
N HIS A 485 -3.67 -5.46 17.00
CA HIS A 485 -2.79 -5.92 15.92
C HIS A 485 -2.88 -5.02 14.66
N ALA A 486 -2.81 -3.72 14.89
CA ALA A 486 -3.04 -2.67 13.92
C ALA A 486 -1.81 -1.77 13.69
N ALA A 487 -0.66 -2.05 14.30
CA ALA A 487 0.52 -1.18 14.21
C ALA A 487 1.03 -0.98 12.78
N ALA A 488 0.89 -2.01 11.94
CA ALA A 488 1.28 -1.96 10.54
C ALA A 488 0.46 -2.95 9.71
N LEU A 489 -0.76 -2.55 9.36
CA LEU A 489 -1.59 -3.33 8.45
C LEU A 489 -0.94 -3.38 7.07
N THR A 490 -1.10 -4.51 6.40
CA THR A 490 -0.67 -4.66 5.02
C THR A 490 -1.66 -3.95 4.12
N ASP A 491 -1.18 -3.11 3.20
CA ASP A 491 -2.01 -2.55 2.13
C ASP A 491 -2.00 -3.53 0.94
N PRO A 492 -3.16 -4.12 0.59
CA PRO A 492 -3.24 -5.10 -0.50
C PRO A 492 -2.75 -4.58 -1.85
N ARG A 493 -2.79 -3.26 -2.10
CA ARG A 493 -2.37 -2.65 -3.37
C ARG A 493 -0.85 -2.59 -3.51
N SER A 494 -0.13 -2.26 -2.43
CA SER A 494 1.34 -2.32 -2.42
C SER A 494 1.84 -3.74 -2.31
N ALA A 495 1.20 -4.55 -1.48
CA ALA A 495 1.55 -5.96 -1.30
C ALA A 495 1.35 -6.78 -2.58
N ALA A 496 0.28 -6.55 -3.35
CA ALA A 496 0.04 -7.25 -4.61
C ALA A 496 1.16 -7.02 -5.63
N ARG A 497 1.68 -5.78 -5.75
CA ARG A 497 2.81 -5.44 -6.62
C ARG A 497 4.07 -6.24 -6.25
N ILE A 498 4.37 -6.32 -4.95
CA ILE A 498 5.52 -7.08 -4.43
C ILE A 498 5.33 -8.58 -4.68
N ALA A 499 4.12 -9.09 -4.45
CA ALA A 499 3.77 -10.49 -4.64
C ALA A 499 3.86 -10.90 -6.13
N ALA A 500 3.37 -10.06 -7.04
CA ALA A 500 3.45 -10.27 -8.48
C ALA A 500 4.90 -10.26 -8.99
N ALA A 501 5.77 -9.40 -8.44
CA ALA A 501 7.19 -9.42 -8.79
C ALA A 501 7.86 -10.78 -8.47
N ASN A 502 7.41 -11.47 -7.42
CA ASN A 502 7.87 -12.83 -7.10
C ASN A 502 7.26 -13.91 -8.01
N ALA A 503 6.03 -13.72 -8.50
CA ALA A 503 5.46 -14.55 -9.56
C ALA A 503 6.25 -14.42 -10.88
N GLN A 504 6.65 -13.20 -11.24
CA GLN A 504 7.51 -12.95 -12.39
C GLN A 504 8.90 -13.60 -12.21
N ALA A 505 9.51 -13.44 -11.03
CA ALA A 505 10.79 -14.09 -10.74
C ALA A 505 10.71 -15.61 -10.88
N LEU A 506 9.63 -16.22 -10.41
CA LEU A 506 9.39 -17.66 -10.53
C LEU A 506 9.21 -18.11 -12.00
N THR A 507 8.57 -17.28 -12.82
CA THR A 507 8.44 -17.50 -14.28
C THR A 507 9.80 -17.51 -14.96
N GLU A 508 10.66 -16.56 -14.60
CA GLU A 508 12.00 -16.39 -15.18
C GLU A 508 13.07 -17.32 -14.57
N GLY A 509 12.69 -18.20 -13.64
CA GLY A 509 13.63 -19.09 -12.93
C GLY A 509 14.58 -18.36 -11.98
N ARG A 510 14.28 -17.11 -11.61
CA ARG A 510 15.06 -16.33 -10.64
C ARG A 510 14.65 -16.65 -9.19
N PRO A 511 15.56 -16.51 -8.21
CA PRO A 511 15.20 -16.62 -6.81
C PRO A 511 14.16 -15.56 -6.41
N LEU A 512 13.21 -15.95 -5.54
CA LEU A 512 12.28 -15.00 -4.94
C LEU A 512 13.02 -13.94 -4.12
N ALA A 513 12.50 -12.72 -4.14
CA ALA A 513 12.88 -11.70 -3.18
C ALA A 513 12.39 -12.07 -1.77
N HIS A 514 13.16 -11.67 -0.75
CA HIS A 514 12.80 -11.83 0.67
C HIS A 514 12.45 -13.26 1.09
N ARG A 515 13.21 -14.23 0.56
CA ARG A 515 13.15 -15.63 1.01
C ARG A 515 13.46 -15.74 2.49
N VAL A 516 12.67 -16.56 3.17
CA VAL A 516 12.81 -16.93 4.57
C VAL A 516 13.94 -17.95 4.69
N ASP A 517 14.85 -17.71 5.61
CA ASP A 517 15.86 -18.69 5.98
C ASP A 517 15.26 -19.59 7.07
N ARG A 518 14.84 -20.80 6.71
CA ARG A 518 14.17 -21.73 7.62
C ARG A 518 15.06 -22.18 8.79
N LEU A 519 16.38 -22.20 8.61
CA LEU A 519 17.31 -22.52 9.70
C LEU A 519 17.39 -21.39 10.72
N ARG A 520 17.26 -20.13 10.25
CA ARG A 520 17.19 -18.96 11.13
C ARG A 520 15.79 -18.74 11.71
N GLY A 521 14.76 -19.22 11.01
CA GLY A 521 13.35 -19.13 11.42
C GLY A 521 12.65 -17.82 11.05
N TYR A 522 13.22 -16.97 10.16
CA TYR A 522 12.63 -15.68 9.75
C TYR A 522 13.22 -15.10 8.46
#